data_AF-A0A7U0AMW0-F1
#
_entry.id   AF-A0A7U0AMW0-F1
#
_cell.length_a   1.000
_cell.length_b   1.000
_cell.length_c   1.000
_cell.angle_alpha   90.00
_cell.angle_beta   90.00
_cell.angle_gamma   90.00
#
_symmetry.space_group_name_H-M   'P 1'
#
loop_
_entity.id
_entity.type
_entity.pdbx_description
1 polymer ?
#
loop_
_entity_poly.entity_id
_entity_poly.type
_entity_poly.pdbx_seq_one_letter_code
_entity_poly.pdbx_strand_id
1 'polypeptide(L)' 'MATTTEAATAPVAPDENLPPLLRVALQIMDSDDGEQAFLHGLESLIRGFEVQLTNSGQSQR' A
#
# COMPACT_ATOMS: atom_id res chain seq x y z
N MET A 1 30.24 21.11 -2.81
CA MET A 1 29.07 21.38 -1.95
C MET A 1 27.84 21.16 -2.82
N ALA A 2 27.29 19.95 -2.83
CA ALA A 2 26.10 19.63 -3.62
C ALA A 2 24.87 20.02 -2.79
N THR A 3 24.13 21.03 -3.26
CA THR A 3 22.83 21.37 -2.68
C THR A 3 21.83 20.33 -3.17
N THR A 4 21.52 19.36 -2.32
CA THR A 4 20.36 18.48 -2.50
C THR A 4 19.12 19.34 -2.32
N THR A 5 18.49 19.71 -3.43
CA THR A 5 17.17 20.35 -3.39
C THR A 5 16.18 19.31 -2.91
N GLU A 6 15.77 19.46 -1.64
CA GLU A 6 14.60 18.80 -1.06
C GLU A 6 13.41 19.09 -1.98
N ALA A 7 12.87 18.05 -2.63
CA ALA A 7 11.61 18.16 -3.35
C ALA A 7 10.53 18.34 -2.28
N ALA A 8 10.22 19.59 -1.96
CA ALA A 8 9.06 19.93 -1.15
C ALA A 8 7.82 19.41 -1.89
N THR A 9 7.29 18.27 -1.44
CA THR A 9 6.00 17.75 -1.88
C THR A 9 4.97 18.84 -1.61
N ALA A 10 4.48 19.47 -2.67
CA ALA A 10 3.41 20.44 -2.57
C ALA A 10 2.21 19.77 -1.88
N PRO A 11 1.52 20.43 -0.93
CA PRO A 11 0.30 19.88 -0.36
C PRO A 11 -0.68 19.68 -1.51
N VAL A 12 -1.08 18.42 -1.74
CA VAL A 12 -2.08 18.06 -2.75
C VAL A 12 -3.36 18.79 -2.36
N ALA A 13 -3.73 19.82 -3.12
CA ALA A 13 -5.01 20.49 -2.97
C ALA A 13 -6.12 19.42 -3.08
N PRO A 14 -7.14 19.41 -2.21
CA PRO A 14 -8.20 18.42 -2.29
C PRO A 14 -8.93 18.63 -3.62
N ASP A 15 -8.69 17.71 -4.55
CA ASP A 15 -9.14 17.82 -5.92
C ASP A 15 -10.68 17.61 -5.93
N GLU A 16 -11.41 18.73 -6.02
CA GLU A 16 -12.87 18.78 -5.88
C GLU A 16 -13.58 17.93 -6.95
N ASN A 17 -12.90 17.62 -8.05
CA ASN A 17 -13.40 16.83 -9.17
C ASN A 17 -13.22 15.30 -9.00
N LEU A 18 -12.56 14.84 -7.94
CA LEU A 18 -12.37 13.40 -7.74
C LEU A 18 -13.67 12.71 -7.28
N PRO A 19 -13.98 11.51 -7.83
CA PRO A 19 -15.00 10.63 -7.26
C PRO A 19 -14.72 10.36 -5.78
N PRO A 20 -15.77 10.18 -4.94
CA PRO A 20 -15.62 10.12 -3.50
C PRO A 20 -14.69 8.98 -3.03
N LEU A 21 -14.74 7.82 -3.68
CA LEU A 21 -13.87 6.69 -3.34
C LEU A 21 -12.40 6.96 -3.69
N LEU A 22 -12.15 7.57 -4.85
CA LEU A 22 -10.79 7.88 -5.30
C LEU A 22 -10.16 8.95 -4.40
N ARG A 23 -10.92 9.98 -4.03
CA ARG A 23 -10.46 11.01 -3.10
C ARG A 23 -10.02 10.40 -1.77
N VAL A 24 -10.84 9.53 -1.19
CA VAL A 24 -10.53 8.88 0.09
C VAL A 24 -9.36 7.90 -0.06
N ALA A 25 -9.28 7.16 -1.17
CA ALA A 25 -8.15 6.25 -1.41
C ALA A 25 -6.81 6.99 -1.47
N LEU A 26 -6.76 8.14 -2.15
CA LEU A 26 -5.55 8.98 -2.18
C LEU A 26 -5.22 9.54 -0.80
N GLN A 27 -6.22 10.02 -0.05
CA GLN A 27 -6.00 10.49 1.33
C GLN A 27 -5.46 9.39 2.25
N ILE A 28 -5.92 8.14 2.09
CA ILE A 28 -5.41 7.00 2.85
C ILE A 28 -3.96 6.70 2.44
N MET A 29 -3.66 6.69 1.14
CA MET A 29 -2.33 6.35 0.65
C MET A 29 -1.28 7.42 0.92
N ASP A 30 -1.66 8.70 0.93
CA ASP A 30 -0.76 9.82 1.24
C ASP A 30 -0.61 10.04 2.76
N SER A 31 -1.36 9.31 3.59
CA SER A 31 -1.34 9.48 5.05
C SER A 31 -0.12 8.86 5.73
N ASP A 32 0.61 8.00 5.03
CA ASP A 32 1.89 7.44 5.41
C ASP A 32 2.82 7.32 4.20
N ASP A 33 4.08 6.94 4.42
CA ASP A 33 5.04 6.68 3.33
C ASP A 33 4.74 5.36 2.57
N GLY A 34 3.51 4.86 2.63
CA GLY A 34 3.08 3.57 2.09
C GLY A 34 3.38 2.37 2.99
N GLU A 35 3.88 2.58 4.21
CA GLU A 35 4.30 1.51 5.13
C GLU A 35 3.13 0.60 5.53
N GLN A 36 1.97 1.16 5.90
CA GLN A 36 0.81 0.35 6.30
C GLN A 36 0.30 -0.49 5.15
N ALA A 37 0.21 0.08 3.94
CA ALA A 37 -0.20 -0.64 2.75
C ALA A 37 0.76 -1.79 2.43
N PHE A 38 2.07 -1.55 2.57
CA PHE A 38 3.10 -2.57 2.39
C PHE A 38 2.97 -3.70 3.42
N LEU A 39 2.89 -3.39 4.71
CA LEU A 39 2.77 -4.39 5.78
C LEU A 39 1.49 -5.23 5.64
N HIS A 40 0.38 -4.57 5.30
CA HIS A 40 -0.88 -5.27 5.03
C HIS A 40 -0.77 -6.21 3.83
N GLY A 41 -0.15 -5.76 2.74
CA GLY A 41 0.10 -6.57 1.55
C GLY A 41 1.02 -7.75 1.82
N LEU A 42 2.10 -7.53 2.60
CA LEU A 42 3.05 -8.55 2.99
C LEU A 42 2.38 -9.67 3.79
N GLU A 43 1.60 -9.33 4.81
CA GLU A 43 0.87 -10.30 5.62
C GLU A 43 -0.15 -11.08 4.78
N SER A 44 -0.86 -10.40 3.88
CA SER A 44 -1.81 -11.03 2.96
C SER A 44 -1.13 -12.05 2.05
N LEU A 45 0.08 -11.73 1.57
CA LEU A 45 0.88 -12.63 0.73
C LEU A 45 1.39 -13.84 1.52
N ILE A 46 1.89 -13.63 2.73
CA ILE A 46 2.35 -14.71 3.63
C ILE A 46 1.20 -15.69 3.88
N ARG A 47 0.00 -15.20 4.23
CA ARG A 47 -1.18 -16.04 4.40
C ARG A 47 -1.56 -16.81 3.14
N GLY A 48 -1.44 -16.17 1.97
CA GLY A 48 -1.64 -16.84 0.68
C GLY A 48 -0.70 -18.03 0.48
N PHE A 49 0.57 -17.90 0.90
CA PHE A 49 1.53 -19.01 0.87
C PHE A 49 1.22 -20.09 1.90
N GLU A 50 0.82 -19.73 3.11
CA GLU A 50 0.42 -20.69 4.16
C GLU A 50 -0.74 -21.58 3.72
N VAL A 51 -1.75 -20.98 3.07
CA VAL A 51 -2.90 -21.72 2.52
C VAL A 51 -2.44 -22.67 1.41
N GLN A 52 -1.62 -22.21 0.47
CA GLN A 52 -1.11 -23.07 -0.60
C GLN A 52 -0.26 -24.23 -0.08
N LEU A 53 0.60 -23.96 0.91
CA LEU A 53 1.45 -24.98 1.52
C LEU A 53 0.61 -26.05 2.24
N THR A 54 -0.40 -25.62 2.98
CA THR A 54 -1.32 -26.52 3.68
C THR A 54 -2.09 -27.40 2.69
N ASN A 55 -2.62 -26.82 1.62
CA ASN A 55 -3.34 -27.56 0.58
C ASN A 55 -2.46 -28.55 -0.18
N SER A 56 -1.19 -28.19 -0.40
CA SER A 56 -0.20 -29.08 -1.03
C SER A 56 0.11 -30.29 -0.15
N GLY A 57 0.21 -30.09 1.18
CA GLY A 57 0.37 -31.18 2.14
C GLY A 57 -0.85 -32.09 2.29
N GLN A 58 -2.06 -31.57 2.04
CA GLN A 58 -3.28 -32.39 2.02
C GLN A 58 -3.42 -33.22 0.74
N SER A 59 -2.92 -32.72 -0.41
CA SER A 59 -2.99 -33.43 -1.68
C SER A 59 -2.06 -34.67 -1.74
N GLN A 60 -1.16 -34.82 -0.77
CA GLN A 60 -0.24 -35.97 -0.65
C GLN A 60 -0.72 -37.06 0.34
N ARG A 61 -1.91 -36.92 0.93
CA ARG A 61 -2.55 -37.93 1.79
C ARG A 61 -3.75 -38.54 1.08
#